data_AF-A0A3D0I7R7-F1
#
_entry.id   AF-A0A3D0I7R7-F1
#
_cell.length_a   1.000
_cell.length_b   1.000
_cell.length_c   1.000
_cell.angle_alpha   90.00
_cell.angle_beta   90.00
_cell.angle_gamma   90.00
#
_symmetry.space_group_name_H-M   'P 1'
#
loop_
_entity.id
_entity.type
_entity.pdbx_description
1 polymer ?
#
loop_
_entity_poly.entity_id
_entity_poly.type
_entity_poly.pdbx_seq_one_letter_code
_entity_poly.pdbx_strand_id
1 'polypeptide(L)'
;MRLVQLVFTAAFLAWVAATVVLARRDRNGPAHADLEIASGVPATLYLPEEPVPGSSMLPAPLARGERPPAVVLAHGFASDRILASSLARRLAESGYAVLTIDLRGHGANRHPMPDGRARPDWLFQDLSAAVEYLRGSPYVDGSRIALVGHSMGAAAVLDFATRDSGIDGVVAISGVQTLTGPYRPPNVLFLVASADPSRLRERSAALAGQLAGVDPAEDGTTYGDLAHGTAVRFEEVPGVNHLTIVFSHSAASRILQWLDALFRVDPGSRPTSDLADRRLAPFAFAMAAALVLLVGLGGACGRLAQRVPHRPPGAAATGVALLAAGLLVAMAVLAVAVPAAFLSLDVGDVLVSLLAVAGGLWLCAEALRACPISLRELRLALAPGAVGFAGIYLLLAPLGVVGHRTAPTAERFFVAAGSAFLLLPFFLAFEATFRRGGLARATLLGVSGRILVLAAVVAGVQVGVLPPVVMLMAPMLVILFILFEVFASGVYIASGNWLVIAVTESAWLAWLLATVFPLRAG
;
A
#
# COMPACT_ATOMS: atom_id res chain seq x y z
N MET A 1 22.40 -27.23 -16.72
CA MET A 1 22.39 -27.18 -15.23
C MET A 1 23.27 -26.05 -14.68
N ARG A 2 24.53 -25.92 -15.10
CA ARG A 2 25.45 -24.85 -14.61
C ARG A 2 24.97 -23.42 -14.89
N LEU A 3 24.41 -23.12 -16.07
CA LEU A 3 23.90 -21.78 -16.40
C LEU A 3 22.70 -21.35 -15.54
N VAL A 4 21.76 -22.26 -15.28
CA VAL A 4 20.58 -21.98 -14.44
C VAL A 4 21.00 -21.72 -12.99
N GLN A 5 21.92 -22.52 -12.46
CA GLN A 5 22.50 -22.30 -11.14
C GLN A 5 23.24 -20.95 -11.07
N LEU A 6 24.01 -20.60 -12.11
CA LEU A 6 24.68 -19.30 -12.20
C LEU A 6 23.69 -18.14 -12.14
N VAL A 7 22.58 -18.21 -12.88
CA VAL A 7 21.54 -17.16 -12.91
C VAL A 7 20.91 -16.98 -11.53
N PHE A 8 20.50 -18.06 -10.86
CA PHE A 8 19.89 -17.94 -9.52
C PHE A 8 20.89 -17.47 -8.46
N THR A 9 22.15 -17.94 -8.51
CA THR A 9 23.19 -17.47 -7.61
C THR A 9 23.47 -15.97 -7.84
N ALA A 10 23.57 -15.53 -9.10
CA ALA A 10 23.76 -14.13 -9.43
C ALA A 10 22.57 -13.28 -8.95
N ALA A 11 21.33 -13.73 -9.18
CA ALA A 11 20.12 -13.05 -8.71
C ALA A 11 20.07 -12.98 -7.17
N PHE A 12 20.49 -14.03 -6.47
CA PHE A 12 20.54 -14.05 -5.01
C PHE A 12 21.58 -13.07 -4.47
N LEU A 13 22.80 -13.07 -5.02
CA LEU A 13 23.85 -12.12 -4.63
C LEU A 13 23.43 -10.68 -4.95
N ALA A 14 22.78 -10.46 -6.09
CA ALA A 14 22.21 -9.18 -6.49
C ALA A 14 21.14 -8.70 -5.49
N TRP A 15 20.21 -9.57 -5.11
CA TRP A 15 19.17 -9.28 -4.12
C TRP A 15 19.76 -8.98 -2.73
N VAL A 16 20.73 -9.77 -2.26
CA VAL A 16 21.42 -9.53 -0.99
C VAL A 16 22.18 -8.20 -1.02
N ALA A 17 22.96 -7.94 -2.07
CA ALA A 17 23.69 -6.69 -2.20
C ALA A 17 22.75 -5.48 -2.21
N ALA A 18 21.65 -5.56 -2.96
CA ALA A 18 20.69 -4.47 -3.06
C ALA A 18 19.90 -4.23 -1.77
N THR A 19 19.51 -5.28 -1.05
CA THR A 19 18.86 -5.16 0.27
C THR A 19 19.82 -4.62 1.33
N VAL A 20 21.11 -4.99 1.28
CA VAL A 20 22.14 -4.39 2.14
C VAL A 20 22.35 -2.92 1.83
N VAL A 21 22.43 -2.55 0.54
CA VAL A 21 22.52 -1.13 0.13
C VAL A 21 21.27 -0.38 0.56
N LEU A 22 20.08 -0.96 0.38
CA LEU A 22 18.81 -0.39 0.79
C LEU A 22 18.79 -0.11 2.30
N ALA A 23 19.15 -1.09 3.13
CA ALA A 23 19.23 -0.95 4.58
C ALA A 23 20.27 0.10 5.02
N ARG A 24 21.42 0.18 4.33
CA ARG A 24 22.43 1.23 4.59
C ARG A 24 21.90 2.62 4.23
N ARG A 25 21.21 2.76 3.09
CA ARG A 25 20.63 4.04 2.66
C ARG A 25 19.51 4.49 3.60
N ASP A 26 18.73 3.54 4.10
CA ASP A 26 17.70 3.81 5.10
C ASP A 26 18.32 4.36 6.40
N ARG A 27 19.32 3.66 6.95
CA ARG A 27 20.04 4.06 8.18
C ARG A 27 20.85 5.35 8.05
N ASN A 28 21.46 5.60 6.89
CA ASN A 28 22.37 6.73 6.67
C ASN A 28 21.69 7.98 6.09
N GLY A 29 20.36 7.98 5.92
CA GLY A 29 19.66 9.23 5.59
C GLY A 29 19.29 10.00 6.85
N PRO A 30 18.24 10.84 6.85
CA PRO A 30 17.93 11.71 7.97
C PRO A 30 17.74 10.91 9.27
N ALA A 31 18.17 11.48 10.40
CA ALA A 31 17.97 10.88 11.70
C ALA A 31 16.48 10.60 11.94
N HIS A 32 16.15 9.39 12.36
CA HIS A 32 14.77 9.01 12.59
C HIS A 32 14.62 7.96 13.68
N ALA A 33 13.47 7.97 14.34
CA ALA A 33 13.10 6.97 15.34
C ALA A 33 11.62 6.62 15.23
N ASP A 34 11.33 5.33 15.36
CA ASP A 34 9.99 4.83 15.55
C ASP A 34 9.54 5.11 16.99
N LEU A 35 8.31 5.60 17.12
CA LEU A 35 7.72 6.07 18.36
C LEU A 35 6.29 5.53 18.47
N GLU A 36 5.80 5.50 19.69
CA GLU A 36 4.39 5.35 19.98
C GLU A 36 3.93 6.63 20.67
N ILE A 37 3.18 7.46 19.96
CA ILE A 37 2.63 8.72 20.49
C ILE A 37 1.29 8.44 21.15
N ALA A 38 0.71 9.47 21.79
CA ALA A 38 -0.47 9.40 22.67
C ALA A 38 -1.46 8.26 22.37
N SER A 39 -1.91 7.57 23.42
CA SER A 39 -2.87 6.46 23.36
C SER A 39 -2.51 5.29 22.41
N GLY A 40 -1.29 5.21 21.92
CA GLY A 40 -0.81 4.06 21.14
C GLY A 40 -0.75 4.25 19.63
N VAL A 41 -0.71 5.50 19.14
CA VAL A 41 -0.58 5.78 17.70
C VAL A 41 0.88 5.54 17.27
N PRO A 42 1.17 4.58 16.38
CA PRO A 42 2.53 4.36 15.89
C PRO A 42 2.97 5.49 14.96
N ALA A 43 4.19 5.97 15.16
CA ALA A 43 4.74 7.09 14.39
C ALA A 43 6.23 6.90 14.10
N THR A 44 6.75 7.67 13.14
CA THR A 44 8.19 7.86 12.94
C THR A 44 8.49 9.35 12.84
N LEU A 45 9.38 9.83 13.70
CA LEU A 45 9.90 11.20 13.63
C LEU A 45 11.19 11.21 12.83
N TYR A 46 11.24 11.97 11.75
CA TYR A 46 12.41 12.27 10.93
C TYR A 46 12.91 13.68 11.25
N LEU A 47 14.21 13.85 11.42
CA LEU A 47 14.86 15.12 11.71
C LEU A 47 15.87 15.49 10.60
N PRO A 48 16.17 16.77 10.39
CA PRO A 48 17.12 17.21 9.37
C PRO A 48 18.58 16.89 9.69
N GLU A 49 18.86 16.42 10.90
CA GLU A 49 20.20 16.07 11.36
C GLU A 49 20.67 14.71 10.83
N GLU A 50 21.99 14.55 10.79
CA GLU A 50 22.59 13.25 10.53
C GLU A 50 22.31 12.26 11.67
N PRO A 51 22.10 10.97 11.35
CA PRO A 51 21.86 9.94 12.35
C PRO A 51 23.10 9.75 13.20
N VAL A 52 22.92 9.50 14.50
CA VAL A 52 24.02 9.20 15.41
C VAL A 52 24.68 7.88 14.99
N PRO A 53 25.97 7.87 14.59
CA PRO A 53 26.61 6.66 14.08
C PRO A 53 26.55 5.51 15.10
N GLY A 54 26.01 4.37 14.67
CA GLY A 54 25.88 3.17 15.52
C GLY A 54 24.71 3.19 16.51
N SER A 55 23.81 4.18 16.44
CA SER A 55 22.63 4.27 17.31
C SER A 55 21.33 4.35 16.50
N SER A 56 20.24 3.80 17.04
CA SER A 56 18.87 3.99 16.55
C SER A 56 18.13 5.11 17.29
N MET A 57 18.86 5.95 18.03
CA MET A 57 18.29 7.05 18.82
C MET A 57 18.30 8.34 18.02
N LEU A 58 17.34 9.22 18.36
CA LEU A 58 17.36 10.60 17.91
C LEU A 58 18.60 11.33 18.49
N PRO A 59 19.16 12.32 17.76
CA PRO A 59 20.22 13.18 18.28
C PRO A 59 19.76 13.99 19.50
N ALA A 60 20.67 14.74 20.13
CA ALA A 60 20.28 15.64 21.21
C ALA A 60 19.39 16.79 20.66
N PRO A 61 18.35 17.23 21.38
CA PRO A 61 17.53 18.35 20.94
C PRO A 61 18.33 19.64 20.72
N LEU A 62 18.07 20.33 19.60
CA LEU A 62 18.62 21.66 19.33
C LEU A 62 18.11 22.71 20.33
N ALA A 63 18.84 23.82 20.44
CA ALA A 63 18.42 24.99 21.20
C ALA A 63 17.10 25.55 20.64
N ARG A 64 16.26 26.15 21.48
CA ARG A 64 14.86 26.50 21.14
C ARG A 64 14.71 27.33 19.85
N GLY A 65 15.65 28.22 19.54
CA GLY A 65 15.63 29.05 18.33
C GLY A 65 16.20 28.40 17.06
N GLU A 66 16.79 27.21 17.20
CA GLU A 66 17.43 26.46 16.10
C GLU A 66 16.59 25.25 15.67
N ARG A 67 15.50 24.96 16.40
CA ARG A 67 14.65 23.81 16.12
C ARG A 67 13.92 23.98 14.78
N PRO A 68 13.84 22.93 13.95
CA PRO A 68 13.20 23.01 12.65
C PRO A 68 11.68 23.16 12.75
N PRO A 69 11.03 23.82 11.78
CA PRO A 69 9.57 23.73 11.62
C PRO A 69 9.16 22.27 11.37
N ALA A 70 7.95 21.92 11.80
CA ALA A 70 7.47 20.56 11.82
C ALA A 70 6.35 20.29 10.79
N VAL A 71 6.31 19.07 10.29
CA VAL A 71 5.28 18.58 9.36
C VAL A 71 4.69 17.28 9.91
N VAL A 72 3.36 17.21 10.01
CA VAL A 72 2.67 15.91 10.15
C VAL A 72 2.35 15.39 8.76
N LEU A 73 2.74 14.15 8.46
CA LEU A 73 2.49 13.49 7.19
C LEU A 73 1.48 12.34 7.36
N ALA A 74 0.27 12.51 6.84
CA ALA A 74 -0.82 11.54 6.89
C ALA A 74 -0.93 10.73 5.59
N HIS A 75 -0.84 9.41 5.67
CA HIS A 75 -0.91 8.51 4.51
C HIS A 75 -2.34 8.33 3.97
N GLY A 76 -2.45 7.79 2.75
CA GLY A 76 -3.72 7.43 2.12
C GLY A 76 -4.33 6.12 2.61
N PHE A 77 -5.51 5.79 2.08
CA PHE A 77 -6.16 4.49 2.32
C PHE A 77 -5.29 3.35 1.77
N ALA A 78 -5.28 2.21 2.46
CA ALA A 78 -4.47 1.05 2.08
C ALA A 78 -2.95 1.34 1.98
N SER A 79 -2.46 2.23 2.85
CA SER A 79 -1.07 2.64 2.99
C SER A 79 -0.66 2.67 4.47
N ASP A 80 0.56 3.10 4.76
CA ASP A 80 1.11 3.22 6.12
C ASP A 80 2.19 4.31 6.22
N ARG A 81 2.72 4.51 7.44
CA ARG A 81 3.78 5.49 7.73
C ARG A 81 5.11 5.19 7.02
N ILE A 82 5.35 3.93 6.64
CA ILE A 82 6.57 3.49 5.95
C ILE A 82 6.52 3.89 4.49
N LEU A 83 5.40 3.67 3.81
CA LEU A 83 5.22 4.08 2.43
C LEU A 83 5.28 5.61 2.32
N ALA A 84 4.77 6.31 3.33
CA ALA A 84 4.89 7.77 3.47
C ALA A 84 6.34 8.25 3.72
N SER A 85 7.24 7.37 4.17
CA SER A 85 8.63 7.74 4.52
C SER A 85 9.42 8.33 3.35
N SER A 86 9.09 7.99 2.10
CA SER A 86 9.81 8.52 0.95
C SER A 86 9.70 10.05 0.88
N LEU A 87 8.49 10.58 1.06
CA LEU A 87 8.29 12.04 1.11
C LEU A 87 8.84 12.63 2.41
N ALA A 88 8.62 11.97 3.55
CA ALA A 88 9.08 12.46 4.85
C ALA A 88 10.60 12.68 4.90
N ARG A 89 11.37 11.72 4.37
CA ARG A 89 12.83 11.82 4.36
C ARG A 89 13.33 12.94 3.46
N ARG A 90 12.70 13.14 2.30
CA ARG A 90 13.09 14.21 1.36
C ARG A 90 12.84 15.60 1.97
N LEU A 91 11.73 15.74 2.70
CA LEU A 91 11.44 16.97 3.46
C LEU A 91 12.41 17.12 4.63
N ALA A 92 12.75 16.04 5.34
CA ALA A 92 13.71 16.08 6.44
C ALA A 92 15.11 16.49 5.98
N GLU A 93 15.62 15.87 4.91
CA GLU A 93 16.88 16.26 4.24
C GLU A 93 16.86 17.72 3.74
N SER A 94 15.69 18.36 3.65
CA SER A 94 15.53 19.75 3.26
C SER A 94 15.33 20.72 4.45
N GLY A 95 15.51 20.27 5.69
CA GLY A 95 15.50 21.15 6.87
C GLY A 95 14.23 21.08 7.73
N TYR A 96 13.30 20.16 7.45
CA TYR A 96 12.05 20.02 8.23
C TYR A 96 12.12 18.87 9.22
N ALA A 97 11.43 18.97 10.35
CA ALA A 97 11.09 17.78 11.12
C ALA A 97 9.79 17.18 10.58
N VAL A 98 9.74 15.88 10.33
CA VAL A 98 8.54 15.23 9.77
C VAL A 98 8.10 14.07 10.63
N LEU A 99 6.84 14.09 11.06
CA LEU A 99 6.21 12.99 11.79
C LEU A 99 5.26 12.25 10.84
N THR A 100 5.60 11.02 10.49
CA THR A 100 4.67 10.11 9.82
C THR A 100 3.92 9.30 10.87
N ILE A 101 2.62 9.07 10.67
CA ILE A 101 1.78 8.28 11.59
C ILE A 101 1.06 7.16 10.86
N ASP A 102 0.88 6.01 11.52
CA ASP A 102 -0.10 5.01 11.08
C ASP A 102 -1.48 5.47 11.55
N LEU A 103 -2.34 5.90 10.62
CA LEU A 103 -3.73 6.22 10.91
C LEU A 103 -4.45 4.97 11.39
N ARG A 104 -5.47 5.11 12.24
CA ARG A 104 -6.18 3.96 12.78
C ARG A 104 -6.67 3.00 11.70
N GLY A 105 -6.69 1.74 12.06
CA GLY A 105 -6.97 0.63 11.19
C GLY A 105 -5.83 0.30 10.24
N HIS A 106 -4.79 1.14 10.05
CA HIS A 106 -3.71 0.94 9.08
C HIS A 106 -2.37 0.60 9.75
N GLY A 107 -1.42 0.07 8.96
CA GLY A 107 -0.07 -0.24 9.42
C GLY A 107 -0.03 -1.02 10.74
N ALA A 108 0.74 -0.50 11.71
CA ALA A 108 0.80 -1.04 13.06
C ALA A 108 -0.24 -0.46 14.03
N ASN A 109 -1.10 0.46 13.60
CA ASN A 109 -2.09 1.05 14.49
C ASN A 109 -3.18 0.01 14.80
N ARG A 110 -3.25 -0.36 16.09
CA ARG A 110 -4.16 -1.41 16.59
C ARG A 110 -5.56 -0.88 16.87
N HIS A 111 -5.74 0.44 16.90
CA HIS A 111 -7.08 1.03 16.98
C HIS A 111 -7.81 0.76 15.67
N PRO A 112 -9.01 0.17 15.70
CA PRO A 112 -9.75 -0.06 14.48
C PRO A 112 -10.33 1.24 13.91
N MET A 113 -10.53 1.27 12.61
CA MET A 113 -11.32 2.30 11.95
C MET A 113 -12.81 2.11 12.31
N PRO A 114 -13.54 3.13 12.78
CA PRO A 114 -14.96 2.98 13.11
C PRO A 114 -15.81 2.55 11.91
N ASP A 115 -16.91 1.84 12.18
CA ASP A 115 -17.82 1.34 11.15
C ASP A 115 -18.82 2.39 10.65
N GLY A 116 -19.03 2.41 9.34
CA GLY A 116 -20.11 3.16 8.70
C GLY A 116 -19.98 4.69 8.73
N ARG A 117 -20.98 5.37 8.16
CA ARG A 117 -21.06 6.83 7.90
C ARG A 117 -21.07 7.72 9.17
N ALA A 118 -20.80 7.16 10.35
CA ALA A 118 -20.87 7.83 11.63
C ALA A 118 -19.48 8.37 12.05
N ARG A 119 -19.28 9.65 11.70
CA ARG A 119 -18.39 10.65 12.30
C ARG A 119 -17.00 10.88 11.65
N PRO A 120 -16.68 12.13 11.25
CA PRO A 120 -15.38 12.56 10.72
C PRO A 120 -14.27 12.74 11.78
N ASP A 121 -14.52 12.38 13.04
CA ASP A 121 -13.62 12.76 14.15
C ASP A 121 -12.51 11.75 14.43
N TRP A 122 -12.54 10.58 13.80
CA TRP A 122 -11.58 9.53 14.12
C TRP A 122 -10.19 9.84 13.56
N LEU A 123 -10.10 10.28 12.30
CA LEU A 123 -8.85 10.80 11.74
C LEU A 123 -8.38 12.04 12.50
N PHE A 124 -9.32 12.86 12.98
CA PHE A 124 -9.01 14.02 13.79
C PHE A 124 -8.28 13.65 15.08
N GLN A 125 -8.70 12.60 15.78
CA GLN A 125 -8.04 12.16 17.01
C GLN A 125 -6.58 11.72 16.77
N ASP A 126 -6.32 10.97 15.72
CA ASP A 126 -4.95 10.51 15.39
C ASP A 126 -4.06 11.70 14.99
N LEU A 127 -4.61 12.66 14.24
CA LEU A 127 -3.94 13.92 13.90
C LEU A 127 -3.74 14.84 15.11
N SER A 128 -4.71 14.92 16.03
CA SER A 128 -4.60 15.70 17.26
C SER A 128 -3.45 15.19 18.11
N ALA A 129 -3.35 13.85 18.28
CA ALA A 129 -2.25 13.21 18.98
C ALA A 129 -0.90 13.55 18.32
N ALA A 130 -0.82 13.53 16.99
CA ALA A 130 0.38 13.88 16.23
C ALA A 130 0.79 15.35 16.42
N VAL A 131 -0.17 16.27 16.31
CA VAL A 131 0.08 17.70 16.46
C VAL A 131 0.45 18.06 17.89
N GLU A 132 -0.25 17.52 18.90
CA GLU A 132 0.06 17.71 20.31
C GLU A 132 1.45 17.18 20.66
N TYR A 133 1.83 16.01 20.13
CA TYR A 133 3.18 15.48 20.27
C TYR A 133 4.24 16.46 19.74
N LEU A 134 4.05 17.02 18.54
CA LEU A 134 4.99 17.99 17.96
C LEU A 134 5.02 19.30 18.75
N ARG A 135 3.89 19.81 19.22
CA ARG A 135 3.81 21.02 20.07
C ARG A 135 4.62 20.87 21.36
N GLY A 136 4.60 19.67 21.95
CA GLY A 136 5.35 19.35 23.17
C GLY A 136 6.77 18.84 22.94
N SER A 137 7.17 18.57 21.69
CA SER A 137 8.42 17.89 21.38
C SER A 137 9.62 18.82 21.56
N PRO A 138 10.71 18.36 22.22
CA PRO A 138 11.93 19.15 22.32
C PRO A 138 12.71 19.20 21.00
N TYR A 139 12.38 18.36 20.01
CA TYR A 139 13.13 18.23 18.76
C TYR A 139 12.73 19.21 17.68
N VAL A 140 11.61 19.92 17.85
CA VAL A 140 11.00 20.73 16.80
C VAL A 140 10.55 22.07 17.34
N ASP A 141 10.33 23.02 16.44
CA ASP A 141 9.62 24.25 16.75
C ASP A 141 8.11 23.98 16.70
N GLY A 142 7.55 23.60 17.84
CA GLY A 142 6.13 23.28 17.99
C GLY A 142 5.17 24.46 17.73
N SER A 143 5.68 25.68 17.49
CA SER A 143 4.89 26.83 17.06
C SER A 143 4.79 27.00 15.54
N ARG A 144 5.55 26.20 14.77
CA ARG A 144 5.58 26.21 13.31
C ARG A 144 5.25 24.81 12.78
N ILE A 145 3.97 24.52 12.57
CA ILE A 145 3.46 23.19 12.19
C ILE A 145 2.62 23.28 10.92
N ALA A 146 2.98 22.49 9.92
CA ALA A 146 2.17 22.26 8.72
C ALA A 146 1.67 20.81 8.67
N LEU A 147 0.57 20.60 7.95
CA LEU A 147 0.02 19.27 7.72
C LEU A 147 0.12 18.91 6.24
N VAL A 148 0.61 17.72 5.95
CA VAL A 148 0.67 17.18 4.58
C VAL A 148 -0.08 15.86 4.59
N GLY A 149 -1.01 15.69 3.65
CA GLY A 149 -1.83 14.48 3.58
C GLY A 149 -1.94 13.97 2.16
N HIS A 150 -2.00 12.65 1.99
CA HIS A 150 -2.25 12.00 0.70
C HIS A 150 -3.60 11.27 0.68
N SER A 151 -4.41 11.48 -0.37
CA SER A 151 -5.69 10.80 -0.57
C SER A 151 -6.62 10.93 0.65
N MET A 152 -6.93 9.82 1.35
CA MET A 152 -7.63 9.84 2.65
C MET A 152 -6.95 10.78 3.66
N GLY A 153 -5.62 10.79 3.74
CA GLY A 153 -4.86 11.67 4.60
C GLY A 153 -4.99 13.15 4.21
N ALA A 154 -5.14 13.47 2.91
CA ALA A 154 -5.37 14.85 2.45
C ALA A 154 -6.73 15.37 2.94
N ALA A 155 -7.74 14.52 2.79
CA ALA A 155 -9.08 14.72 3.33
C ALA A 155 -9.04 14.97 4.85
N ALA A 156 -8.27 14.15 5.57
CA ALA A 156 -8.10 14.25 7.02
C ALA A 156 -7.46 15.57 7.47
N VAL A 157 -6.34 15.96 6.86
CA VAL A 157 -5.60 17.17 7.28
C VAL A 157 -6.34 18.45 6.94
N LEU A 158 -7.08 18.48 5.82
CA LEU A 158 -7.95 19.61 5.47
C LEU A 158 -9.03 19.81 6.53
N ASP A 159 -9.72 18.74 6.90
CA ASP A 159 -10.81 18.81 7.88
C ASP A 159 -10.29 19.03 9.30
N PHE A 160 -9.09 18.51 9.65
CA PHE A 160 -8.41 18.83 10.91
C PHE A 160 -8.09 20.32 11.03
N ALA A 161 -7.53 20.93 9.98
CA ALA A 161 -7.16 22.34 9.95
C ALA A 161 -8.38 23.30 10.04
N THR A 162 -9.60 22.80 9.85
CA THR A 162 -10.83 23.57 10.09
C THR A 162 -11.26 23.59 11.56
N ARG A 163 -10.57 22.83 12.42
CA ARG A 163 -10.91 22.60 13.83
C ARG A 163 -9.76 22.95 14.78
N ASP A 164 -8.52 22.91 14.31
CA ASP A 164 -7.34 23.38 15.05
C ASP A 164 -6.83 24.69 14.46
N SER A 165 -6.83 25.76 15.26
CA SER A 165 -6.42 27.11 14.83
C SER A 165 -4.91 27.37 14.95
N GLY A 166 -4.12 26.39 15.39
CA GLY A 166 -2.68 26.52 15.63
C GLY A 166 -1.82 25.77 14.61
N ILE A 167 -2.34 25.55 13.41
CA ILE A 167 -1.62 25.02 12.25
C ILE A 167 -1.32 26.19 11.31
N ASP A 168 -0.14 26.20 10.68
CA ASP A 168 0.27 27.29 9.79
C ASP A 168 -0.17 27.09 8.33
N GLY A 169 -0.29 25.84 7.90
CA GLY A 169 -0.66 25.51 6.52
C GLY A 169 -0.96 24.03 6.28
N VAL A 170 -1.63 23.77 5.15
CA VAL A 170 -2.02 22.43 4.70
C VAL A 170 -1.54 22.17 3.27
N VAL A 171 -1.04 20.97 3.02
CA VAL A 171 -0.82 20.44 1.67
C VAL A 171 -1.66 19.19 1.46
N ALA A 172 -2.65 19.29 0.58
CA ALA A 172 -3.56 18.23 0.22
C ALA A 172 -3.13 17.59 -1.11
N ILE A 173 -2.59 16.36 -1.04
CA ILE A 173 -2.10 15.62 -2.20
C ILE A 173 -3.16 14.60 -2.64
N SER A 174 -3.71 14.76 -3.85
CA SER A 174 -4.66 13.85 -4.47
C SER A 174 -5.83 13.47 -3.56
N GLY A 175 -6.38 14.42 -2.81
CA GLY A 175 -7.51 14.17 -1.94
C GLY A 175 -8.19 15.46 -1.50
N VAL A 176 -9.51 15.39 -1.32
CA VAL A 176 -10.36 16.53 -1.01
C VAL A 176 -11.57 16.05 -0.23
N GLN A 177 -12.08 16.88 0.67
CA GLN A 177 -13.31 16.62 1.40
C GLN A 177 -14.09 17.91 1.63
N THR A 178 -15.38 17.76 1.93
CA THR A 178 -16.18 18.88 2.40
C THR A 178 -15.66 19.32 3.76
N LEU A 179 -15.37 20.60 3.90
CA LEU A 179 -14.89 21.20 5.15
C LEU A 179 -16.08 21.38 6.10
N THR A 180 -15.95 20.89 7.33
CA THR A 180 -17.07 20.89 8.30
C THR A 180 -16.78 21.63 9.59
N GLY A 181 -15.53 21.98 9.87
CA GLY A 181 -15.17 22.73 11.06
C GLY A 181 -15.50 24.23 10.98
N PRO A 182 -15.45 24.92 12.13
CA PRO A 182 -15.81 26.33 12.24
C PRO A 182 -14.76 27.27 11.62
N TYR A 183 -13.54 26.80 11.36
CA TYR A 183 -12.44 27.61 10.84
C TYR A 183 -12.21 27.36 9.35
N ARG A 184 -11.76 28.41 8.66
CA ARG A 184 -11.12 28.26 7.36
C ARG A 184 -9.74 27.63 7.57
N PRO A 185 -9.36 26.58 6.82
CA PRO A 185 -8.02 26.02 6.92
C PRO A 185 -6.99 27.09 6.47
N PRO A 186 -5.93 27.34 7.25
CA PRO A 186 -4.92 28.32 6.89
C PRO A 186 -4.06 27.78 5.76
N ASN A 187 -3.65 28.68 4.86
CA ASN A 187 -2.66 28.45 3.81
C ASN A 187 -2.70 27.05 3.16
N VAL A 188 -3.49 26.87 2.10
CA VAL A 188 -3.76 25.55 1.51
C VAL A 188 -3.16 25.38 0.12
N LEU A 189 -2.28 24.39 -0.04
CA LEU A 189 -1.84 23.89 -1.35
C LEU A 189 -2.59 22.60 -1.70
N PHE A 190 -3.27 22.60 -2.85
CA PHE A 190 -3.82 21.40 -3.46
C PHE A 190 -2.88 20.91 -4.55
N LEU A 191 -2.37 19.69 -4.43
CA LEU A 191 -1.61 19.02 -5.47
C LEU A 191 -2.42 17.84 -5.99
N VAL A 192 -2.67 17.75 -7.29
CA VAL A 192 -3.34 16.60 -7.90
C VAL A 192 -2.48 15.97 -8.98
N ALA A 193 -2.58 14.65 -9.16
CA ALA A 193 -1.87 13.96 -10.22
C ALA A 193 -2.61 14.15 -11.56
N SER A 194 -1.88 14.31 -12.67
CA SER A 194 -2.53 14.44 -13.99
C SER A 194 -3.38 13.22 -14.38
N ALA A 195 -3.05 12.04 -13.85
CA ALA A 195 -3.82 10.81 -14.05
C ALA A 195 -4.77 10.48 -12.87
N ASP A 196 -5.05 11.43 -11.99
CA ASP A 196 -6.14 11.29 -11.01
C ASP A 196 -7.51 11.23 -11.70
N PRO A 197 -8.51 10.58 -11.08
CA PRO A 197 -9.90 10.63 -11.56
C PRO A 197 -10.35 12.08 -11.79
N SER A 198 -11.00 12.38 -12.92
CA SER A 198 -11.37 13.77 -13.27
C SER A 198 -12.19 14.46 -12.17
N ARG A 199 -13.16 13.74 -11.58
CA ARG A 199 -13.97 14.22 -10.46
C ARG A 199 -13.14 14.65 -9.26
N LEU A 200 -12.01 14.00 -8.98
CA LEU A 200 -11.13 14.38 -7.88
C LEU A 200 -10.39 15.69 -8.19
N ARG A 201 -9.88 15.83 -9.42
CA ARG A 201 -9.22 17.05 -9.88
C ARG A 201 -10.19 18.24 -9.87
N GLU A 202 -11.37 18.07 -10.46
CA GLU A 202 -12.44 19.08 -10.49
C GLU A 202 -12.86 19.52 -9.09
N ARG A 203 -13.10 18.57 -8.17
CA ARG A 203 -13.47 18.91 -6.79
C ARG A 203 -12.36 19.62 -6.02
N SER A 204 -11.10 19.28 -6.28
CA SER A 204 -9.95 19.94 -5.64
C SER A 204 -9.80 21.37 -6.15
N ALA A 205 -9.93 21.60 -7.46
CA ALA A 205 -9.92 22.93 -8.06
C ALA A 205 -11.11 23.80 -7.61
N ALA A 206 -12.30 23.21 -7.49
CA ALA A 206 -13.50 23.89 -6.99
C ALA A 206 -13.36 24.30 -5.53
N LEU A 207 -12.85 23.41 -4.65
CA LEU A 207 -12.62 23.78 -3.24
C LEU A 207 -11.52 24.84 -3.11
N ALA A 208 -10.44 24.72 -3.89
CA ALA A 208 -9.40 25.75 -3.95
C ALA A 208 -9.99 27.11 -4.39
N GLY A 209 -10.84 27.11 -5.41
CA GLY A 209 -11.56 28.29 -5.88
C GLY A 209 -12.44 28.90 -4.79
N GLN A 210 -13.25 28.06 -4.12
CA GLN A 210 -14.11 28.49 -3.02
C GLN A 210 -13.31 29.16 -1.89
N LEU A 211 -12.16 28.59 -1.51
CA LEU A 211 -11.28 29.20 -0.51
C LEU A 211 -10.65 30.49 -1.03
N ALA A 212 -10.24 30.53 -2.29
CA ALA A 212 -9.63 31.70 -2.91
C ALA A 212 -10.62 32.84 -3.26
N GLY A 213 -11.93 32.57 -3.30
CA GLY A 213 -12.94 33.51 -3.78
C GLY A 213 -13.01 33.62 -5.30
N VAL A 214 -12.63 32.57 -6.03
CA VAL A 214 -12.66 32.46 -7.51
C VAL A 214 -13.35 31.15 -7.93
N ASP A 215 -13.80 31.03 -9.17
CA ASP A 215 -14.48 29.82 -9.64
C ASP A 215 -14.10 29.45 -11.09
N PRO A 216 -13.34 28.35 -11.32
CA PRO A 216 -12.49 27.61 -10.38
C PRO A 216 -11.12 28.29 -10.15
N ALA A 217 -10.30 27.75 -9.24
CA ALA A 217 -8.90 28.19 -9.12
C ALA A 217 -8.10 27.80 -10.37
N GLU A 218 -7.25 28.72 -10.85
CA GLU A 218 -6.34 28.47 -11.96
C GLU A 218 -5.11 27.66 -11.52
N ASP A 219 -4.65 26.75 -12.39
CA ASP A 219 -3.47 25.91 -12.16
C ASP A 219 -2.20 26.77 -12.02
N GLY A 220 -1.46 26.58 -10.92
CA GLY A 220 -0.21 27.29 -10.65
C GLY A 220 -0.38 28.68 -10.03
N THR A 221 -1.60 29.23 -9.97
CA THR A 221 -1.84 30.58 -9.45
C THR A 221 -2.02 30.56 -7.93
N THR A 222 -1.28 31.42 -7.22
CA THR A 222 -1.46 31.64 -5.77
C THR A 222 -2.40 32.80 -5.54
N TYR A 223 -3.45 32.56 -4.77
CA TYR A 223 -4.38 33.59 -4.30
C TYR A 223 -4.15 33.84 -2.80
N GLY A 224 -4.60 34.98 -2.29
CA GLY A 224 -4.49 35.34 -0.87
C GLY A 224 -3.06 35.68 -0.44
N ASP A 225 -2.83 35.67 0.88
CA ASP A 225 -1.55 36.03 1.49
C ASP A 225 -1.16 35.01 2.57
N LEU A 226 0.06 34.48 2.46
CA LEU A 226 0.66 33.52 3.38
C LEU A 226 0.78 34.07 4.80
N ALA A 227 1.13 35.37 4.92
CA ALA A 227 1.31 36.03 6.21
C ALA A 227 0.00 36.17 6.99
N HIS A 228 -1.13 36.18 6.28
CA HIS A 228 -2.47 36.30 6.85
C HIS A 228 -3.22 34.97 6.92
N GLY A 229 -2.56 33.84 6.62
CA GLY A 229 -3.21 32.52 6.66
C GLY A 229 -4.22 32.28 5.55
N THR A 230 -4.28 33.13 4.52
CA THR A 230 -5.33 33.08 3.49
C THR A 230 -4.87 32.49 2.16
N ALA A 231 -3.58 32.15 2.04
CA ALA A 231 -3.03 31.72 0.76
C ALA A 231 -3.68 30.41 0.29
N VAL A 232 -3.99 30.33 -1.01
CA VAL A 232 -4.50 29.12 -1.63
C VAL A 232 -3.84 28.93 -2.98
N ARG A 233 -3.42 27.70 -3.28
CA ARG A 233 -2.92 27.34 -4.59
C ARG A 233 -3.43 25.96 -5.00
N PHE A 234 -3.82 25.80 -6.24
CA PHE A 234 -4.09 24.52 -6.87
C PHE A 234 -3.04 24.25 -7.95
N GLU A 235 -2.45 23.06 -7.95
CA GLU A 235 -1.49 22.65 -8.98
C GLU A 235 -1.70 21.20 -9.43
N GLU A 236 -1.65 20.98 -10.74
CA GLU A 236 -1.55 19.66 -11.35
C GLU A 236 -0.08 19.23 -11.52
N VAL A 237 0.22 17.98 -11.14
CA VAL A 237 1.54 17.36 -11.30
C VAL A 237 1.50 16.43 -12.52
N PRO A 238 2.23 16.75 -13.61
CA PRO A 238 2.21 15.97 -14.83
C PRO A 238 2.95 14.64 -14.69
N GLY A 239 2.52 13.63 -15.46
CA GLY A 239 3.25 12.37 -15.64
C GLY A 239 3.19 11.41 -14.45
N VAL A 240 2.31 11.66 -13.48
CA VAL A 240 2.11 10.81 -12.30
C VAL A 240 0.64 10.43 -12.13
N ASN A 241 0.39 9.41 -11.32
CA ASN A 241 -0.95 8.95 -10.96
C ASN A 241 -1.18 9.06 -9.46
N HIS A 242 -2.39 8.70 -9.04
CA HIS A 242 -2.85 8.76 -7.66
C HIS A 242 -1.88 8.15 -6.63
N LEU A 243 -1.20 7.05 -6.99
CA LEU A 243 -0.28 6.35 -6.10
C LEU A 243 1.17 6.80 -6.24
N THR A 244 1.59 7.21 -7.45
CA THR A 244 3.00 7.54 -7.72
C THR A 244 3.35 8.98 -7.38
N ILE A 245 2.37 9.87 -7.21
CA ILE A 245 2.60 11.29 -6.89
C ILE A 245 3.45 11.50 -5.63
N VAL A 246 3.30 10.66 -4.60
CA VAL A 246 4.07 10.77 -3.34
C VAL A 246 5.56 10.45 -3.51
N PHE A 247 5.92 9.71 -4.56
CA PHE A 247 7.32 9.40 -4.92
C PHE A 247 7.89 10.38 -5.96
N SER A 248 7.08 11.34 -6.42
CA SER A 248 7.46 12.24 -7.52
C SER A 248 8.47 13.28 -7.08
N HIS A 249 9.51 13.46 -7.91
CA HIS A 249 10.43 14.58 -7.75
C HIS A 249 9.66 15.91 -7.79
N SER A 250 8.89 16.11 -8.87
CA SER A 250 8.12 17.34 -9.12
C SER A 250 7.14 17.65 -7.99
N ALA A 251 6.41 16.66 -7.46
CA ALA A 251 5.48 16.89 -6.37
C ALA A 251 6.21 17.41 -5.12
N ALA A 252 7.27 16.75 -4.66
CA ALA A 252 7.94 17.26 -3.45
C ALA A 252 8.69 18.57 -3.67
N SER A 253 9.16 18.89 -4.88
CA SER A 253 9.72 20.21 -5.15
C SER A 253 8.67 21.30 -4.96
N ARG A 254 7.42 21.07 -5.38
CA ARG A 254 6.29 21.98 -5.17
C ARG A 254 5.88 22.08 -3.70
N ILE A 255 5.82 20.94 -3.00
CA ILE A 255 5.58 20.89 -1.54
C ILE A 255 6.66 21.69 -0.81
N LEU A 256 7.93 21.47 -1.15
CA LEU A 256 9.04 22.16 -0.52
C LEU A 256 8.93 23.67 -0.76
N GLN A 257 8.78 24.12 -2.00
CA GLN A 257 8.61 25.55 -2.32
C GLN A 257 7.48 26.20 -1.52
N TRP A 258 6.36 25.49 -1.33
CA TRP A 258 5.24 25.96 -0.53
C TRP A 258 5.59 26.09 0.96
N LEU A 259 6.18 25.04 1.55
CA LEU A 259 6.61 25.05 2.95
C LEU A 259 7.66 26.13 3.21
N ASP A 260 8.56 26.37 2.26
CA ASP A 260 9.63 27.37 2.36
C ASP A 260 9.06 28.77 2.43
N ALA A 261 8.10 29.07 1.55
CA ALA A 261 7.38 30.32 1.54
C ALA A 261 6.54 30.48 2.82
N LEU A 262 5.88 29.42 3.27
CA LEU A 262 5.07 29.39 4.48
C LEU A 262 5.89 29.72 5.73
N PHE A 263 7.02 29.04 5.92
CA PHE A 263 7.85 29.18 7.12
C PHE A 263 8.98 30.20 6.98
N ARG A 264 9.05 30.91 5.85
CA ARG A 264 10.08 31.91 5.52
C ARG A 264 11.49 31.35 5.66
N VAL A 265 11.70 30.12 5.21
CA VAL A 265 13.01 29.47 5.22
C VAL A 265 13.73 29.81 3.92
N ASP A 266 14.91 30.41 4.01
CA ASP A 266 15.74 30.74 2.84
C ASP A 266 16.29 29.44 2.20
N PRO A 267 15.98 29.14 0.93
CA PRO A 267 16.52 27.98 0.22
C PRO A 267 18.05 27.93 0.19
N GLY A 268 18.72 29.08 0.18
CA GLY A 268 20.19 29.17 0.17
C GLY A 268 20.84 28.74 1.50
N SER A 269 20.07 28.67 2.58
CA SER A 269 20.56 28.31 3.91
C SER A 269 20.60 26.79 4.15
N ARG A 270 20.18 25.98 3.17
CA ARG A 270 19.95 24.54 3.34
C ARG A 270 21.12 23.66 2.97
N PRO A 271 21.18 22.43 3.51
CA PRO A 271 21.90 21.35 2.88
C PRO A 271 21.44 21.20 1.42
N THR A 272 22.38 20.93 0.51
CA THR A 272 22.04 20.66 -0.89
C THR A 272 21.29 19.32 -1.00
N SER A 273 19.96 19.39 -1.13
CA SER A 273 19.11 18.22 -1.38
C SER A 273 18.74 18.14 -2.87
N ASP A 274 19.00 17.00 -3.49
CA ASP A 274 18.53 16.67 -4.83
C ASP A 274 17.05 16.23 -4.84
N LEU A 275 16.40 16.22 -3.67
CA LEU A 275 15.06 15.70 -3.45
C LEU A 275 14.87 14.32 -4.09
N ALA A 276 15.88 13.47 -4.17
CA ALA A 276 15.76 12.11 -4.67
C ALA A 276 15.80 11.12 -3.51
N ASP A 277 14.81 10.23 -3.40
CA ASP A 277 14.91 9.13 -2.46
C ASP A 277 15.88 8.06 -3.01
N ARG A 278 17.10 8.10 -2.50
CA ARG A 278 18.22 7.22 -2.91
C ARG A 278 17.96 5.74 -2.61
N ARG A 279 16.86 5.41 -1.92
CA ARG A 279 16.43 4.03 -1.66
C ARG A 279 15.66 3.42 -2.83
N LEU A 280 15.08 4.22 -3.74
CA LEU A 280 14.22 3.72 -4.82
C LEU A 280 14.95 2.84 -5.84
N ALA A 281 16.18 3.21 -6.22
CA ALA A 281 16.98 2.42 -7.16
C ALA A 281 17.35 1.02 -6.62
N PRO A 282 17.97 0.87 -5.41
CA PRO A 282 18.23 -0.44 -4.86
C PRO A 282 16.94 -1.22 -4.54
N PHE A 283 15.84 -0.55 -4.17
CA PHE A 283 14.53 -1.19 -4.04
C PHE A 283 14.06 -1.82 -5.36
N ALA A 284 14.09 -1.06 -6.46
CA ALA A 284 13.68 -1.55 -7.78
C ALA A 284 14.55 -2.72 -8.26
N PHE A 285 15.86 -2.63 -8.04
CA PHE A 285 16.79 -3.70 -8.39
C PHE A 285 16.58 -4.96 -7.53
N ALA A 286 16.35 -4.80 -6.22
CA ALA A 286 16.02 -5.91 -5.33
C ALA A 286 14.68 -6.54 -5.73
N MET A 287 13.67 -5.76 -6.11
CA MET A 287 12.40 -6.27 -6.62
C MET A 287 12.60 -7.09 -7.90
N ALA A 288 13.37 -6.59 -8.86
CA ALA A 288 13.68 -7.32 -10.09
C ALA A 288 14.44 -8.63 -9.82
N ALA A 289 15.40 -8.63 -8.89
CA ALA A 289 16.11 -9.83 -8.49
C ALA A 289 15.18 -10.83 -7.77
N ALA A 290 14.26 -10.33 -6.92
CA ALA A 290 13.26 -11.16 -6.25
C ALA A 290 12.35 -11.87 -7.26
N LEU A 291 11.95 -11.23 -8.36
CA LEU A 291 11.19 -11.86 -9.45
C LEU A 291 11.90 -13.09 -10.01
N VAL A 292 13.20 -13.00 -10.26
CA VAL A 292 13.99 -14.14 -10.74
C VAL A 292 14.03 -15.22 -9.66
N LEU A 293 14.27 -14.85 -8.41
CA LEU A 293 14.35 -15.79 -7.29
C LEU A 293 13.03 -16.52 -7.01
N LEU A 294 11.87 -15.92 -7.29
CA LEU A 294 10.56 -16.56 -7.12
C LEU A 294 10.41 -17.82 -7.97
N VAL A 295 10.97 -17.86 -9.19
CA VAL A 295 10.98 -19.08 -10.01
C VAL A 295 11.79 -20.19 -9.33
N GLY A 296 12.95 -19.84 -8.77
CA GLY A 296 13.83 -20.76 -8.08
C GLY A 296 13.22 -21.28 -6.78
N LEU A 297 12.55 -20.39 -6.04
CA LEU A 297 11.79 -20.72 -4.84
C LEU A 297 10.63 -21.68 -5.16
N GLY A 298 9.85 -21.39 -6.21
CA GLY A 298 8.81 -22.29 -6.69
C GLY A 298 9.37 -23.66 -7.06
N GLY A 299 10.48 -23.71 -7.80
CA GLY A 299 11.17 -24.96 -8.12
C GLY A 299 11.68 -25.73 -6.90
N ALA A 300 12.17 -25.04 -5.87
CA ALA A 300 12.56 -25.65 -4.60
C ALA A 300 11.36 -26.24 -3.86
N CYS A 301 10.26 -25.49 -3.75
CA CYS A 301 9.03 -25.97 -3.13
C CYS A 301 8.44 -27.18 -3.88
N GLY A 302 8.47 -27.16 -5.22
CA GLY A 302 8.08 -28.29 -6.03
C GLY A 302 8.94 -29.53 -5.79
N ARG A 303 10.27 -29.38 -5.63
CA ARG A 303 11.15 -30.52 -5.28
C ARG A 303 10.89 -31.12 -3.89
N LEU A 304 10.41 -30.31 -2.94
CA LEU A 304 9.97 -30.79 -1.63
C LEU A 304 8.61 -31.49 -1.68
N ALA A 305 7.82 -31.24 -2.73
CA ALA A 305 6.49 -31.77 -2.90
C ALA A 305 6.50 -33.15 -3.59
N GLN A 306 5.45 -33.92 -3.33
CA GLN A 306 5.19 -35.13 -4.09
C GLN A 306 4.94 -34.76 -5.57
N ARG A 307 5.57 -35.50 -6.50
CA ARG A 307 5.32 -35.32 -7.92
C ARG A 307 3.93 -35.81 -8.30
N VAL A 308 3.24 -34.99 -9.10
CA VAL A 308 1.91 -35.27 -9.64
C VAL A 308 2.01 -35.25 -11.17
N PRO A 309 1.49 -36.27 -11.89
CA PRO A 309 1.47 -36.26 -13.35
C PRO A 309 0.74 -35.03 -13.89
N HIS A 310 1.24 -34.46 -14.98
CA HIS A 310 0.58 -33.35 -15.64
C HIS A 310 -0.82 -33.75 -16.12
N ARG A 311 -1.81 -32.92 -15.78
CA ARG A 311 -3.20 -33.14 -16.20
C ARG A 311 -3.35 -32.92 -17.70
N PRO A 312 -4.22 -33.70 -18.37
CA PRO A 312 -4.46 -33.52 -19.79
C PRO A 312 -5.12 -32.17 -20.10
N PRO A 313 -4.91 -31.62 -21.30
CA PRO A 313 -5.33 -30.27 -21.68
C PRO A 313 -6.86 -30.05 -21.82
N GLY A 314 -7.66 -31.11 -21.91
CA GLY A 314 -9.02 -31.09 -22.48
C GLY A 314 -10.16 -30.49 -21.64
N ALA A 315 -9.92 -29.87 -20.49
CA ALA A 315 -10.99 -29.37 -19.60
C ALA A 315 -10.97 -27.85 -19.32
N ALA A 316 -10.05 -27.10 -19.94
CA ALA A 316 -9.86 -25.68 -19.61
C ALA A 316 -11.09 -24.81 -19.94
N ALA A 317 -11.76 -25.07 -21.07
CA ALA A 317 -12.90 -24.25 -21.51
C ALA A 317 -14.07 -24.29 -20.51
N THR A 318 -14.41 -25.47 -19.99
CA THR A 318 -15.48 -25.55 -18.99
C THR A 318 -15.08 -24.89 -17.67
N GLY A 319 -13.83 -25.02 -17.26
CA GLY A 319 -13.37 -24.35 -16.04
C GLY A 319 -13.34 -22.82 -16.16
N VAL A 320 -13.02 -22.26 -17.34
CA VAL A 320 -13.18 -20.82 -17.62
C VAL A 320 -14.64 -20.40 -17.50
N ALA A 321 -15.57 -21.19 -18.05
CA ALA A 321 -17.00 -20.91 -17.93
C ALA A 321 -17.48 -20.97 -16.46
N LEU A 322 -16.99 -21.93 -15.68
CA LEU A 322 -17.29 -22.03 -14.25
C LEU A 322 -16.71 -20.87 -13.44
N LEU A 323 -15.49 -20.42 -13.75
CA LEU A 323 -14.91 -19.22 -13.14
C LEU A 323 -15.76 -17.98 -13.45
N ALA A 324 -16.13 -17.77 -14.72
CA ALA A 324 -16.97 -16.65 -15.13
C ALA A 324 -18.33 -16.69 -14.42
N ALA A 325 -18.99 -17.85 -14.40
CA ALA A 325 -20.27 -18.03 -13.71
C ALA A 325 -20.13 -17.80 -12.19
N GLY A 326 -19.09 -18.34 -11.56
CA GLY A 326 -18.81 -18.16 -10.14
C GLY A 326 -18.58 -16.70 -9.78
N LEU A 327 -17.81 -15.95 -10.58
CA LEU A 327 -17.60 -14.52 -10.39
C LEU A 327 -18.90 -13.71 -10.56
N LEU A 328 -19.74 -14.05 -11.55
CA LEU A 328 -21.04 -13.40 -11.73
C LEU A 328 -21.98 -13.64 -10.55
N VAL A 329 -22.06 -14.88 -10.05
CA VAL A 329 -22.88 -15.18 -8.85
C VAL A 329 -22.30 -14.49 -7.62
N ALA A 330 -20.97 -14.48 -7.46
CA ALA A 330 -20.32 -13.78 -6.35
C ALA A 330 -20.62 -12.27 -6.38
N MET A 331 -20.67 -11.64 -7.56
CA MET A 331 -21.12 -10.25 -7.70
C MET A 331 -22.58 -10.04 -7.29
N ALA A 332 -23.47 -10.96 -7.67
CA ALA A 332 -24.87 -10.88 -7.27
C ALA A 332 -25.04 -11.02 -5.73
N VAL A 333 -24.25 -11.88 -5.10
CA VAL A 333 -24.20 -12.00 -3.63
C VAL A 333 -23.68 -10.71 -3.01
N LEU A 334 -22.57 -10.17 -3.53
CA LEU A 334 -21.93 -8.94 -3.05
C LEU A 334 -22.81 -7.70 -3.17
N ALA A 335 -23.74 -7.68 -4.13
CA ALA A 335 -24.73 -6.62 -4.26
C ALA A 335 -25.70 -6.54 -3.07
N VAL A 336 -25.81 -7.62 -2.28
CA VAL A 336 -26.76 -7.73 -1.15
C VAL A 336 -26.05 -7.87 0.19
N ALA A 337 -24.92 -8.58 0.24
CA ALA A 337 -24.19 -8.85 1.47
C ALA A 337 -22.69 -9.02 1.23
N VAL A 338 -21.88 -8.81 2.26
CA VAL A 338 -20.44 -9.10 2.24
C VAL A 338 -20.18 -10.31 3.16
N PRO A 339 -20.17 -11.56 2.63
CA PRO A 339 -20.03 -12.78 3.43
C PRO A 339 -18.85 -12.80 4.40
N ALA A 340 -17.74 -12.16 4.04
CA ALA A 340 -16.52 -12.10 4.85
C ALA A 340 -16.43 -10.84 5.73
N ALA A 341 -17.54 -10.09 5.91
CA ALA A 341 -17.55 -8.88 6.73
C ALA A 341 -17.09 -9.11 8.18
N PHE A 342 -17.24 -10.32 8.71
CA PHE A 342 -16.76 -10.71 10.04
C PHE A 342 -15.23 -10.67 10.19
N LEU A 343 -14.47 -10.55 9.09
CA LEU A 343 -13.04 -10.30 9.13
C LEU A 343 -12.69 -8.86 9.51
N SER A 344 -13.69 -7.97 9.51
CA SER A 344 -13.55 -6.54 9.81
C SER A 344 -12.38 -5.89 9.04
N LEU A 345 -12.22 -6.24 7.76
CA LEU A 345 -11.13 -5.76 6.90
C LEU A 345 -11.73 -4.90 5.80
N ASP A 346 -11.68 -3.58 5.93
CA ASP A 346 -12.37 -2.68 5.00
C ASP A 346 -11.90 -2.88 3.56
N VAL A 347 -12.84 -3.05 2.63
CA VAL A 347 -12.61 -3.39 1.20
C VAL A 347 -11.97 -4.77 0.99
N GLY A 348 -11.03 -5.18 1.85
CA GLY A 348 -10.40 -6.50 1.80
C GLY A 348 -11.41 -7.63 2.01
N ASP A 349 -12.40 -7.45 2.89
CA ASP A 349 -13.51 -8.39 3.09
C ASP A 349 -14.39 -8.56 1.84
N VAL A 350 -14.59 -7.51 1.05
CA VAL A 350 -15.29 -7.56 -0.23
C VAL A 350 -14.49 -8.41 -1.23
N LEU A 351 -13.16 -8.21 -1.32
CA LEU A 351 -12.29 -8.99 -2.20
C LEU A 351 -12.21 -10.47 -1.77
N VAL A 352 -12.10 -10.72 -0.46
CA VAL A 352 -12.15 -12.09 0.09
C VAL A 352 -13.49 -12.73 -0.21
N SER A 353 -14.60 -12.00 -0.01
CA SER A 353 -15.95 -12.49 -0.31
C SER A 353 -16.12 -12.84 -1.79
N LEU A 354 -15.66 -11.97 -2.70
CA LEU A 354 -15.72 -12.20 -4.15
C LEU A 354 -15.08 -13.54 -4.52
N LEU A 355 -13.84 -13.73 -4.07
CA LEU A 355 -13.06 -14.93 -4.40
C LEU A 355 -13.57 -16.17 -3.65
N ALA A 356 -13.94 -16.04 -2.38
CA ALA A 356 -14.44 -17.16 -1.57
C ALA A 356 -15.77 -17.71 -2.11
N VAL A 357 -16.73 -16.84 -2.46
CA VAL A 357 -18.01 -17.27 -3.05
C VAL A 357 -17.79 -17.89 -4.43
N ALA A 358 -17.04 -17.20 -5.31
CA ALA A 358 -16.76 -17.72 -6.64
C ALA A 358 -16.02 -19.07 -6.57
N GLY A 359 -15.02 -19.16 -5.69
CA GLY A 359 -14.20 -20.35 -5.48
C GLY A 359 -14.96 -21.51 -4.87
N GLY A 360 -15.82 -21.27 -3.90
CA GLY A 360 -16.67 -22.29 -3.29
C GLY A 360 -17.64 -22.91 -4.30
N LEU A 361 -18.36 -22.07 -5.06
CA LEU A 361 -19.26 -22.53 -6.11
C LEU A 361 -18.53 -23.32 -7.20
N TRP A 362 -17.38 -22.79 -7.65
CA TRP A 362 -16.57 -23.42 -8.66
C TRP A 362 -16.01 -24.77 -8.20
N LEU A 363 -15.47 -24.83 -6.98
CA LEU A 363 -14.91 -26.06 -6.42
C LEU A 363 -15.99 -27.13 -6.24
N CYS A 364 -17.19 -26.76 -5.78
CA CYS A 364 -18.33 -27.67 -5.70
C CYS A 364 -18.73 -28.22 -7.08
N ALA A 365 -18.79 -27.38 -8.10
CA ALA A 365 -19.11 -27.80 -9.46
C ALA A 365 -18.06 -28.77 -10.04
N GLU A 366 -16.77 -28.55 -9.75
CA GLU A 366 -15.69 -29.48 -10.15
C GLU A 366 -15.72 -30.79 -9.36
N ALA A 367 -16.04 -30.75 -8.06
CA ALA A 367 -16.17 -31.95 -7.22
C ALA A 367 -17.29 -32.87 -7.71
N LEU A 368 -18.44 -32.30 -8.12
CA LEU A 368 -19.57 -33.04 -8.70
C LEU A 368 -19.22 -33.70 -10.05
N ARG A 369 -18.18 -33.22 -10.74
CA ARG A 369 -17.68 -33.75 -12.01
C ARG A 369 -16.56 -34.79 -11.83
N ALA A 370 -16.46 -35.39 -10.65
CA ALA A 370 -15.54 -36.47 -10.30
C ALA A 370 -14.04 -36.11 -10.34
N CYS A 371 -13.68 -34.87 -10.00
CA CYS A 371 -12.29 -34.47 -9.74
C CYS A 371 -12.06 -34.17 -8.25
N PRO A 372 -12.24 -35.15 -7.33
CA PRO A 372 -12.13 -34.89 -5.90
C PRO A 372 -10.67 -34.56 -5.53
N ILE A 373 -10.50 -33.50 -4.75
CA ILE A 373 -9.22 -33.18 -4.14
C ILE A 373 -8.99 -34.17 -2.99
N SER A 374 -7.91 -34.94 -3.07
CA SER A 374 -7.53 -35.84 -1.99
C SER A 374 -7.08 -35.03 -0.77
N LEU A 375 -7.76 -35.17 0.36
CA LEU A 375 -7.36 -34.54 1.62
C LEU A 375 -5.94 -34.94 2.04
N ARG A 376 -5.51 -36.16 1.70
CA ARG A 376 -4.14 -36.62 1.94
C ARG A 376 -3.14 -35.82 1.10
N GLU A 377 -3.41 -35.62 -0.18
CA GLU A 377 -2.53 -34.86 -1.07
C GLU A 377 -2.47 -33.38 -0.66
N LEU A 378 -3.61 -32.80 -0.28
CA LEU A 378 -3.66 -31.43 0.26
C LEU A 378 -2.79 -31.30 1.52
N ARG A 379 -2.91 -32.25 2.48
CA ARG A 379 -2.07 -32.26 3.68
C ARG A 379 -0.58 -32.33 3.36
N LEU A 380 -0.19 -33.15 2.37
CA LEU A 380 1.21 -33.25 1.94
C LEU A 380 1.71 -31.98 1.23
N ALA A 381 0.82 -31.18 0.66
CA ALA A 381 1.15 -29.90 0.04
C ALA A 381 1.28 -28.75 1.04
N LEU A 382 0.75 -28.87 2.27
CA LEU A 382 0.79 -27.81 3.28
C LEU A 382 2.21 -27.39 3.65
N ALA A 383 3.10 -28.35 3.91
CA ALA A 383 4.46 -28.04 4.33
C ALA A 383 5.29 -27.35 3.21
N PRO A 384 5.34 -27.87 1.97
CA PRO A 384 5.98 -27.14 0.86
C PRO A 384 5.31 -25.79 0.56
N GLY A 385 3.99 -25.69 0.71
CA GLY A 385 3.26 -24.42 0.56
C GLY A 385 3.64 -23.39 1.62
N ALA A 386 3.78 -23.81 2.88
CA ALA A 386 4.25 -22.96 3.97
C ALA A 386 5.70 -22.49 3.76
N VAL A 387 6.57 -23.35 3.21
CA VAL A 387 7.93 -22.97 2.79
C VAL A 387 7.87 -21.94 1.65
N GLY A 388 6.96 -22.11 0.69
CA GLY A 388 6.71 -21.15 -0.37
C GLY A 388 6.32 -19.78 0.18
N PHE A 389 5.32 -19.75 1.07
CA PHE A 389 4.89 -18.54 1.76
C PHE A 389 6.04 -17.87 2.52
N ALA A 390 6.77 -18.63 3.35
CA ALA A 390 7.89 -18.11 4.13
C ALA A 390 9.00 -17.56 3.23
N GLY A 391 9.30 -18.24 2.10
CA GLY A 391 10.28 -17.76 1.14
C GLY A 391 9.85 -16.46 0.46
N ILE A 392 8.58 -16.32 0.06
CA ILE A 392 8.05 -15.07 -0.51
C ILE A 392 8.15 -13.95 0.54
N TYR A 393 7.74 -14.22 1.77
CA TYR A 393 7.85 -13.25 2.87
C TYR A 393 9.30 -12.81 3.08
N LEU A 394 10.26 -13.74 3.15
CA LEU A 394 11.68 -13.41 3.32
C LEU A 394 12.27 -12.61 2.15
N LEU A 395 11.79 -12.82 0.93
CA LEU A 395 12.22 -12.06 -0.25
C LEU A 395 11.66 -10.63 -0.29
N LEU A 396 10.46 -10.42 0.25
CA LEU A 396 9.73 -9.15 0.10
C LEU A 396 9.74 -8.29 1.38
N ALA A 397 9.79 -8.89 2.57
CA ALA A 397 9.80 -8.16 3.85
C ALA A 397 10.95 -7.15 3.99
N PRO A 398 12.20 -7.43 3.54
CA PRO A 398 13.28 -6.44 3.59
C PRO A 398 13.02 -5.19 2.73
N LEU A 399 12.10 -5.27 1.77
CA LEU A 399 11.72 -4.14 0.91
C LEU A 399 10.73 -3.20 1.61
N GLY A 400 10.16 -3.63 2.74
CA GLY A 400 9.24 -2.87 3.59
C GLY A 400 9.91 -1.76 4.42
N VAL A 401 11.02 -1.19 3.94
CA VAL A 401 11.59 0.10 4.39
C VAL A 401 11.24 1.24 3.43
N VAL A 402 10.78 0.89 2.22
CA VAL A 402 10.28 1.81 1.18
C VAL A 402 8.87 1.41 0.77
N GLY A 403 8.63 0.11 0.61
CA GLY A 403 7.30 -0.43 0.36
C GLY A 403 6.46 -0.55 1.62
N HIS A 404 5.20 -0.97 1.42
CA HIS A 404 4.25 -1.23 2.50
C HIS A 404 4.80 -2.23 3.52
N ARG A 405 4.50 -2.01 4.79
CA ARG A 405 4.85 -2.91 5.89
C ARG A 405 4.10 -4.23 5.75
N THR A 406 4.84 -5.32 5.58
CA THR A 406 4.27 -6.68 5.48
C THR A 406 4.29 -7.45 6.79
N ALA A 407 4.85 -6.89 7.88
CA ALA A 407 4.83 -7.51 9.19
C ALA A 407 3.53 -7.16 9.93
N PRO A 408 2.60 -8.13 10.14
CA PRO A 408 1.30 -7.87 10.73
C PRO A 408 1.39 -7.69 12.25
N THR A 409 0.42 -6.99 12.82
CA THR A 409 0.10 -7.09 14.24
C THR A 409 -0.58 -8.44 14.54
N ALA A 410 -0.77 -8.77 15.82
CA ALA A 410 -1.43 -10.01 16.21
C ALA A 410 -2.85 -10.13 15.62
N GLU A 411 -3.62 -9.04 15.61
CA GLU A 411 -4.97 -8.99 15.07
C GLU A 411 -4.97 -9.27 13.56
N ARG A 412 -4.07 -8.62 12.82
CA ARG A 412 -3.90 -8.83 11.38
C ARG A 412 -3.45 -10.24 11.04
N PHE A 413 -2.66 -10.89 11.91
CA PHE A 413 -2.28 -12.29 11.72
C PHE A 413 -3.51 -13.22 11.73
N PHE A 414 -4.45 -13.02 12.66
CA PHE A 414 -5.68 -13.82 12.69
C PHE A 414 -6.59 -13.54 11.49
N VAL A 415 -6.69 -12.27 11.06
CA VAL A 415 -7.41 -11.90 9.83
C VAL A 415 -6.78 -12.54 8.59
N ALA A 416 -5.44 -12.56 8.51
CA ALA A 416 -4.72 -13.25 7.44
C ALA A 416 -5.00 -14.76 7.45
N ALA A 417 -4.97 -15.40 8.62
CA ALA A 417 -5.27 -16.82 8.73
C ALA A 417 -6.72 -17.17 8.32
N GLY A 418 -7.70 -16.37 8.76
CA GLY A 418 -9.10 -16.53 8.36
C GLY A 418 -9.31 -16.29 6.86
N SER A 419 -8.68 -15.24 6.32
CA SER A 419 -8.72 -14.95 4.88
C SER A 419 -8.07 -16.06 4.06
N ALA A 420 -6.95 -16.63 4.50
CA ALA A 420 -6.28 -17.73 3.79
C ALA A 420 -7.19 -18.96 3.70
N PHE A 421 -7.91 -19.27 4.78
CA PHE A 421 -8.89 -20.36 4.79
C PHE A 421 -10.03 -20.11 3.79
N LEU A 422 -10.58 -18.90 3.74
CA LEU A 422 -11.67 -18.54 2.83
C LEU A 422 -11.24 -18.48 1.37
N LEU A 423 -9.99 -18.08 1.10
CA LEU A 423 -9.44 -17.97 -0.25
C LEU A 423 -8.96 -19.31 -0.81
N LEU A 424 -8.64 -20.29 0.04
CA LEU A 424 -8.11 -21.58 -0.39
C LEU A 424 -9.01 -22.29 -1.43
N PRO A 425 -10.35 -22.38 -1.28
CA PRO A 425 -11.22 -22.99 -2.29
C PRO A 425 -11.07 -22.38 -3.69
N PHE A 426 -10.92 -21.06 -3.77
CA PHE A 426 -10.71 -20.35 -5.03
C PHE A 426 -9.43 -20.80 -5.71
N PHE A 427 -8.31 -20.75 -5.00
CA PHE A 427 -7.01 -21.12 -5.57
C PHE A 427 -6.93 -22.63 -5.87
N LEU A 428 -7.59 -23.48 -5.08
CA LEU A 428 -7.71 -24.90 -5.39
C LEU A 428 -8.43 -25.12 -6.73
N ALA A 429 -9.59 -24.49 -6.92
CA ALA A 429 -10.33 -24.59 -8.19
C ALA A 429 -9.53 -23.98 -9.36
N PHE A 430 -8.94 -22.80 -9.14
CA PHE A 430 -8.14 -22.07 -10.12
C PHE A 430 -6.97 -22.90 -10.64
N GLU A 431 -6.12 -23.36 -9.74
CA GLU A 431 -4.92 -24.11 -10.10
C GLU A 431 -5.28 -25.51 -10.63
N ALA A 432 -6.36 -26.13 -10.14
CA ALA A 432 -6.86 -27.39 -10.66
C ALA A 432 -7.31 -27.30 -12.13
N THR A 433 -7.92 -26.18 -12.51
CA THR A 433 -8.40 -25.93 -13.87
C THR A 433 -7.26 -25.53 -14.80
N PHE A 434 -6.39 -24.61 -14.39
CA PHE A 434 -5.46 -23.95 -15.31
C PHE A 434 -4.09 -24.62 -15.40
N ARG A 435 -3.63 -25.37 -14.38
CA ARG A 435 -2.35 -26.12 -14.43
C ARG A 435 -2.46 -27.43 -15.21
N ARG A 436 -2.58 -27.30 -16.53
CA ARG A 436 -2.80 -28.42 -17.46
C ARG A 436 -1.89 -28.35 -18.69
N GLY A 437 -1.49 -29.51 -19.19
CA GLY A 437 -0.61 -29.64 -20.35
C GLY A 437 0.82 -29.16 -20.08
N GLY A 438 1.54 -28.79 -21.13
CA GLY A 438 2.90 -28.25 -21.01
C GLY A 438 2.94 -26.87 -20.35
N LEU A 439 4.13 -26.46 -19.89
CA LEU A 439 4.36 -25.19 -19.18
C LEU A 439 3.73 -23.98 -19.88
N ALA A 440 4.04 -23.77 -21.17
CA ALA A 440 3.55 -22.61 -21.92
C ALA A 440 2.02 -22.51 -21.92
N ARG A 441 1.33 -23.65 -22.07
CA ARG A 441 -0.13 -23.70 -22.03
C ARG A 441 -0.66 -23.43 -20.63
N ALA A 442 -0.07 -24.03 -19.59
CA ALA A 442 -0.48 -23.82 -18.21
C ALA A 442 -0.31 -22.35 -17.80
N THR A 443 0.79 -21.71 -18.21
CA THR A 443 1.04 -20.28 -17.97
C THR A 443 0.05 -19.40 -18.72
N LEU A 444 -0.19 -19.64 -20.02
CA LEU A 444 -1.17 -18.87 -20.78
C LEU A 444 -2.57 -18.96 -20.14
N LEU A 445 -2.99 -20.16 -19.76
CA LEU A 445 -4.26 -20.39 -19.09
C LEU A 445 -4.34 -19.70 -17.71
N GLY A 446 -3.29 -19.80 -16.90
CA GLY A 446 -3.20 -19.12 -15.60
C GLY A 446 -3.24 -17.59 -15.73
N VAL A 447 -2.59 -17.03 -16.74
CA VAL A 447 -2.66 -15.60 -17.05
C VAL A 447 -4.07 -15.22 -17.50
N SER A 448 -4.69 -15.98 -18.40
CA SER A 448 -6.07 -15.72 -18.86
C SER A 448 -7.08 -15.76 -17.72
N GLY A 449 -6.98 -16.72 -16.79
CA GLY A 449 -7.83 -16.78 -15.62
C GLY A 449 -7.68 -15.55 -14.72
N ARG A 450 -6.45 -15.07 -14.49
CA ARG A 450 -6.18 -13.87 -13.70
C ARG A 450 -6.67 -12.59 -14.39
N ILE A 451 -6.58 -12.50 -15.71
CA ILE A 451 -7.19 -11.41 -16.50
C ILE A 451 -8.71 -11.41 -16.32
N LEU A 452 -9.36 -12.57 -16.31
CA LEU A 452 -10.81 -12.65 -16.08
C LEU A 452 -11.20 -12.17 -14.67
N VAL A 453 -10.40 -12.50 -13.64
CA VAL A 453 -10.60 -11.98 -12.28
C VAL A 453 -10.47 -10.45 -12.26
N LEU A 454 -9.43 -9.89 -12.90
CA LEU A 454 -9.26 -8.44 -13.01
C LEU A 454 -10.43 -7.78 -13.76
N ALA A 455 -10.89 -8.38 -14.86
CA ALA A 455 -12.02 -7.89 -15.62
C ALA A 455 -13.31 -7.89 -14.78
N ALA A 456 -13.54 -8.93 -13.98
CA ALA A 456 -14.66 -8.97 -13.04
C ALA A 456 -14.53 -7.87 -11.98
N VAL A 457 -13.35 -7.67 -11.39
CA VAL A 457 -13.12 -6.58 -10.43
C VAL A 457 -13.42 -5.22 -11.06
N VAL A 458 -12.92 -4.95 -12.26
CA VAL A 458 -13.21 -3.70 -12.99
C VAL A 458 -14.71 -3.55 -13.23
N ALA A 459 -15.37 -4.59 -13.74
CA ALA A 459 -16.81 -4.57 -14.00
C ALA A 459 -17.60 -4.30 -12.72
N GLY A 460 -17.24 -4.95 -11.60
CA GLY A 460 -17.86 -4.76 -10.29
C GLY A 460 -17.79 -3.33 -9.79
N VAL A 461 -16.65 -2.66 -10.01
CA VAL A 461 -16.50 -1.24 -9.69
C VAL A 461 -17.41 -0.38 -10.58
N GLN A 462 -17.44 -0.65 -11.89
CA GLN A 462 -18.26 0.14 -12.83
C GLN A 462 -19.76 0.04 -12.56
N VAL A 463 -20.24 -1.13 -12.12
CA VAL A 463 -21.66 -1.34 -11.77
C VAL A 463 -21.97 -0.99 -10.30
N GLY A 464 -21.00 -0.51 -9.53
CA GLY A 464 -21.18 -0.05 -8.15
C GLY A 464 -21.30 -1.16 -7.10
N VAL A 465 -20.96 -2.41 -7.44
CA VAL A 465 -20.93 -3.54 -6.49
C VAL A 465 -19.63 -3.52 -5.67
N LEU A 466 -18.50 -3.18 -6.30
CA LEU A 466 -17.21 -3.06 -5.62
C LEU A 466 -16.87 -1.58 -5.35
N PRO A 467 -16.22 -1.27 -4.21
CA PRO A 467 -15.80 0.09 -3.89
C PRO A 467 -14.85 0.68 -4.97
N PRO A 468 -15.02 1.95 -5.38
CA PRO A 468 -14.18 2.57 -6.40
C PRO A 468 -12.68 2.59 -6.08
N VAL A 469 -12.30 2.60 -4.80
CA VAL A 469 -10.91 2.56 -4.34
C VAL A 469 -10.17 1.30 -4.83
N VAL A 470 -10.88 0.20 -5.09
CA VAL A 470 -10.29 -1.03 -5.65
C VAL A 470 -9.67 -0.78 -7.03
N MET A 471 -10.22 0.14 -7.83
CA MET A 471 -9.68 0.47 -9.15
C MET A 471 -8.29 1.13 -9.05
N LEU A 472 -8.03 1.88 -7.99
CA LEU A 472 -6.70 2.47 -7.74
C LEU A 472 -5.66 1.37 -7.44
N MET A 473 -6.09 0.24 -6.90
CA MET A 473 -5.24 -0.91 -6.56
C MET A 473 -5.03 -1.88 -7.74
N ALA A 474 -5.75 -1.72 -8.86
CA ALA A 474 -5.65 -2.63 -10.00
C ALA A 474 -4.22 -2.84 -10.53
N PRO A 475 -3.35 -1.80 -10.65
CA PRO A 475 -1.95 -2.01 -11.04
C PRO A 475 -1.17 -2.89 -10.06
N MET A 476 -1.43 -2.78 -8.75
CA MET A 476 -0.80 -3.64 -7.75
C MET A 476 -1.29 -5.09 -7.84
N LEU A 477 -2.58 -5.30 -8.12
CA LEU A 477 -3.12 -6.64 -8.36
C LEU A 477 -2.51 -7.29 -9.61
N VAL A 478 -2.26 -6.52 -10.67
CA VAL A 478 -1.54 -7.01 -11.87
C VAL A 478 -0.14 -7.47 -11.51
N ILE A 479 0.62 -6.67 -10.75
CA ILE A 479 1.96 -7.05 -10.29
C ILE A 479 1.88 -8.33 -9.46
N LEU A 480 0.96 -8.40 -8.49
CA LEU A 480 0.76 -9.59 -7.65
C LEU A 480 0.45 -10.85 -8.49
N PHE A 481 -0.39 -10.72 -9.51
CA PHE A 481 -0.74 -11.82 -10.41
C PHE A 481 0.44 -12.28 -11.27
N ILE A 482 1.35 -11.37 -11.64
CA ILE A 482 2.62 -11.73 -12.27
C ILE A 482 3.50 -12.51 -11.26
N LEU A 483 3.62 -12.04 -10.01
CA LEU A 483 4.40 -12.74 -8.96
C LEU A 483 3.91 -14.18 -8.75
N PHE A 484 2.59 -14.35 -8.67
CA PHE A 484 1.93 -15.65 -8.56
C PHE A 484 2.29 -16.57 -9.72
N GLU A 485 2.13 -16.10 -10.96
CA GLU A 485 2.41 -16.93 -12.12
C GLU A 485 3.89 -17.33 -12.24
N VAL A 486 4.81 -16.43 -11.87
CA VAL A 486 6.26 -16.68 -11.84
C VAL A 486 6.60 -17.77 -10.81
N PHE A 487 6.08 -17.68 -9.59
CA PHE A 487 6.26 -18.70 -8.55
C PHE A 487 5.65 -20.05 -8.97
N ALA A 488 4.39 -20.01 -9.43
CA ALA A 488 3.62 -21.17 -9.83
C ALA A 488 4.29 -21.97 -10.95
N SER A 489 4.87 -21.27 -11.93
CA SER A 489 5.64 -21.88 -13.02
C SER A 489 6.80 -22.73 -12.50
N GLY A 490 7.52 -22.25 -11.47
CA GLY A 490 8.62 -23.00 -10.85
C GLY A 490 8.15 -24.31 -10.21
N VAL A 491 7.06 -24.26 -9.43
CA VAL A 491 6.48 -25.45 -8.78
C VAL A 491 6.00 -26.46 -9.82
N TYR A 492 5.31 -25.97 -10.86
CA TYR A 492 4.72 -26.78 -11.92
C TYR A 492 5.78 -27.54 -12.72
N ILE A 493 6.90 -26.89 -13.06
CA ILE A 493 8.05 -27.53 -13.74
C ILE A 493 8.67 -28.63 -12.87
N ALA A 494 8.86 -28.35 -11.58
CA ALA A 494 9.60 -29.25 -10.69
C ALA A 494 8.82 -30.51 -10.30
N SER A 495 7.48 -30.41 -10.21
CA SER A 495 6.66 -31.48 -9.63
C SER A 495 5.27 -31.66 -10.24
N GLY A 496 4.76 -30.69 -11.00
CA GLY A 496 3.35 -30.66 -11.41
C GLY A 496 2.36 -30.46 -10.24
N ASN A 497 2.84 -30.25 -9.01
CA ASN A 497 2.00 -30.21 -7.81
C ASN A 497 1.33 -28.84 -7.65
N TRP A 498 0.17 -28.70 -8.26
CA TRP A 498 -0.66 -27.50 -8.25
C TRP A 498 -1.26 -27.18 -6.87
N LEU A 499 -1.33 -28.14 -5.94
CA LEU A 499 -1.82 -27.90 -4.57
C LEU A 499 -0.86 -27.00 -3.78
N VAL A 500 0.45 -27.17 -3.98
CA VAL A 500 1.47 -26.31 -3.35
C VAL A 500 1.32 -24.85 -3.83
N ILE A 501 1.00 -24.67 -5.12
CA ILE A 501 0.72 -23.36 -5.70
C ILE A 501 -0.50 -22.76 -5.01
N ALA A 502 -1.61 -23.49 -4.96
CA ALA A 502 -2.86 -23.01 -4.36
C ALA A 502 -2.73 -22.62 -2.88
N VAL A 503 -2.03 -23.44 -2.08
CA VAL A 503 -1.76 -23.15 -0.65
C VAL A 503 -0.89 -21.90 -0.51
N THR A 504 0.13 -21.74 -1.34
CA THR A 504 1.04 -20.58 -1.25
C THR A 504 0.34 -19.30 -1.65
N GLU A 505 -0.39 -19.30 -2.78
CA GLU A 505 -1.06 -18.10 -3.30
C GLU A 505 -2.21 -17.65 -2.40
N SER A 506 -2.99 -18.59 -1.86
CA SER A 506 -4.05 -18.27 -0.88
C SER A 506 -3.49 -17.63 0.38
N ALA A 507 -2.43 -18.21 0.95
CA ALA A 507 -1.76 -17.66 2.14
C ALA A 507 -1.15 -16.27 1.87
N TRP A 508 -0.48 -16.09 0.73
CA TRP A 508 0.18 -14.82 0.41
C TRP A 508 -0.82 -13.70 0.08
N LEU A 509 -1.87 -13.98 -0.70
CA LEU A 509 -2.93 -12.99 -0.96
C LEU A 509 -3.59 -12.57 0.36
N ALA A 510 -3.95 -13.54 1.19
CA ALA A 510 -4.56 -13.29 2.50
C ALA A 510 -3.68 -12.41 3.39
N TRP A 511 -2.38 -12.69 3.43
CA TRP A 511 -1.40 -11.91 4.18
C TRP A 511 -1.34 -10.47 3.70
N LEU A 512 -1.22 -10.27 2.38
CA LEU A 512 -1.19 -8.94 1.79
C LEU A 512 -2.47 -8.15 2.08
N LEU A 513 -3.64 -8.76 1.86
CA LEU A 513 -4.93 -8.11 2.15
C LEU A 513 -5.01 -7.67 3.61
N ALA A 514 -4.63 -8.54 4.55
CA ALA A 514 -4.67 -8.25 5.99
C ALA A 514 -3.65 -7.18 6.42
N THR A 515 -2.52 -7.04 5.71
CA THR A 515 -1.52 -6.00 6.03
C THR A 515 -1.83 -4.66 5.37
N VAL A 516 -2.44 -4.67 4.17
CA VAL A 516 -2.67 -3.48 3.34
C VAL A 516 -3.97 -2.80 3.72
N PHE A 517 -5.06 -3.53 3.82
CA PHE A 517 -6.37 -2.94 4.08
C PHE A 517 -6.59 -2.66 5.57
N PRO A 518 -7.40 -1.63 5.89
CA PRO A 518 -7.57 -1.27 7.28
C PRO A 518 -8.50 -2.20 8.04
N LEU A 519 -8.20 -2.42 9.32
CA LEU A 519 -9.11 -3.07 10.25
C LEU A 519 -10.22 -2.10 10.65
N ARG A 520 -11.45 -2.60 10.68
CA ARG A 520 -12.64 -1.89 11.14
C ARG A 520 -13.10 -2.36 12.52
N ALA A 521 -13.87 -1.53 13.21
CA ALA A 521 -14.52 -1.92 14.44
C ALA A 521 -15.65 -2.91 14.08
N GLY A 522 -15.50 -4.16 14.50
CA GLY A 522 -16.46 -5.24 14.19
C GLY A 522 -17.75 -5.20 15.00
#